data_AF-A0A8S1F582-F1
#
_entry.id   AF-A0A8S1F582-F1
#
_cell.length_a   1.000
_cell.length_b   1.000
_cell.length_c   1.000
_cell.angle_alpha   90.00
_cell.angle_beta   90.00
_cell.angle_gamma   90.00
#
_symmetry.space_group_name_H-M   'P 1'
#
loop_
_entity.id
_entity.type
_entity.pdbx_description
1 polymer ?
#
loop_
_entity_poly.entity_id
_entity_poly.type
_entity_poly.pdbx_seq_one_letter_code
_entity_poly.pdbx_strand_id
1 'polypeptide(L)'
;MTDVDNDNQSDEDIESMTSRETSLEAAAKARKRRLMEMKSRIHGVPMEEEDYEKEEQETKKTKEQKKEFRNHKPDEAIGSHVSGIEMDAVEREIADHLKDVLHEKPIESIDLAMLAPRKIDWDLKRDIEGKMARLERKTQKAIAEIIRHRLAQGKGDLASTVNAASM
;
A
#
# COMPACT_ATOMS: atom_id res chain seq x y z
N MET A 1 -52.34 56.93 55.69
CA MET A 1 -51.55 57.09 54.46
C MET A 1 -50.40 56.11 54.59
N THR A 2 -50.34 54.94 54.00
CA THR A 2 -51.06 54.28 52.88
C THR A 2 -50.57 52.81 52.96
N ASP A 3 -51.51 51.86 52.89
CA ASP A 3 -51.44 50.46 52.39
C ASP A 3 -50.29 49.56 52.89
N VAL A 4 -50.46 48.46 53.65
CA VAL A 4 -51.35 47.29 53.63
C VAL A 4 -51.25 46.46 52.34
N ASP A 5 -50.71 45.26 52.55
CA ASP A 5 -50.69 44.03 51.74
C ASP A 5 -49.86 44.03 50.45
N ASN A 6 -48.72 43.31 50.46
CA ASN A 6 -48.29 42.40 49.38
C ASN A 6 -46.88 41.83 49.64
N ASP A 7 -46.74 40.76 50.44
CA ASP A 7 -45.48 39.96 50.50
C ASP A 7 -45.71 38.50 50.96
N ASN A 8 -46.92 37.97 50.78
CA ASN A 8 -47.22 36.55 51.08
C ASN A 8 -47.73 35.79 49.85
N GLN A 9 -47.48 36.32 48.64
CA GLN A 9 -47.81 35.69 47.35
C GLN A 9 -46.59 35.11 46.63
N SER A 10 -45.36 35.45 47.04
CA SER A 10 -44.15 34.99 46.33
C SER A 10 -43.68 33.57 46.71
N ASP A 11 -44.00 33.08 47.91
CA ASP A 11 -43.49 31.76 48.36
C ASP A 11 -44.44 30.59 48.00
N GLU A 12 -45.76 30.82 47.92
CA GLU A 12 -46.71 29.80 47.42
C GLU A 12 -46.63 29.59 45.90
N ASP A 13 -46.16 30.60 45.15
CA ASP A 13 -46.00 30.53 43.70
C ASP A 13 -44.76 29.71 43.27
N ILE A 14 -43.74 29.58 44.13
CA ILE A 14 -42.54 28.79 43.83
C ILE A 14 -42.81 27.29 44.01
N GLU A 15 -43.55 26.89 45.06
CA GLU A 15 -43.97 25.48 45.22
C GLU A 15 -44.99 25.06 44.15
N SER A 16 -45.92 25.93 43.76
CA SER A 16 -46.93 25.61 42.74
C SER A 16 -46.35 25.51 41.32
N MET A 17 -45.20 26.13 41.04
CA MET A 17 -44.47 26.02 39.76
C MET A 17 -43.63 24.74 39.63
N THR A 18 -43.34 24.03 40.72
CA THR A 18 -42.66 22.71 40.70
C THR A 18 -43.63 21.53 40.56
N SER A 19 -44.94 21.78 40.57
CA SER A 19 -45.98 20.75 40.53
C SER A 19 -46.20 20.11 39.15
N ARG A 20 -45.50 20.58 38.10
CA ARG A 20 -45.49 19.96 36.78
C ARG A 20 -44.17 19.23 36.53
N GLU A 21 -43.84 18.27 37.41
CA GLU A 21 -42.78 17.30 37.15
C GLU A 21 -43.08 16.61 35.81
N THR A 22 -42.18 16.75 34.84
CA THR A 22 -42.36 16.06 33.55
C THR A 22 -42.26 14.55 33.76
N SER A 23 -42.88 13.73 32.90
CA SER A 23 -42.79 12.26 33.02
C SER A 23 -41.33 11.75 33.08
N LEU A 24 -40.40 12.43 32.40
CA LEU A 24 -38.97 12.13 32.45
C LEU A 24 -38.32 12.49 33.78
N GLU A 25 -38.69 13.63 34.36
CA GLU A 25 -38.18 14.10 35.65
C GLU A 25 -38.64 13.21 36.81
N ALA A 26 -39.92 12.80 36.80
CA ALA A 26 -40.46 11.85 37.76
C ALA A 26 -39.75 10.47 37.65
N ALA A 27 -39.51 9.99 36.43
CA ALA A 27 -38.75 8.76 36.21
C ALA A 27 -37.29 8.85 36.67
N ALA A 28 -36.65 10.01 36.48
CA ALA A 28 -35.30 10.26 36.95
C ALA A 28 -35.23 10.26 38.49
N LYS A 29 -36.18 10.92 39.16
CA LYS A 29 -36.29 10.96 40.62
C LYS A 29 -36.57 9.57 41.22
N ALA A 30 -37.43 8.78 40.58
CA ALA A 30 -37.69 7.39 40.97
C ALA A 30 -36.42 6.51 40.82
N ARG A 31 -35.68 6.66 39.72
CA ARG A 31 -34.40 5.96 39.53
C ARG A 31 -33.37 6.39 40.57
N LYS A 32 -33.26 7.70 40.86
CA LYS A 32 -32.38 8.24 41.91
C LYS A 32 -32.70 7.55 43.23
N ARG A 33 -33.94 7.63 43.71
CA ARG A 33 -34.38 6.97 44.96
C ARG A 33 -34.06 5.47 45.00
N ARG A 34 -34.33 4.73 43.92
CA ARG A 34 -34.02 3.29 43.85
C ARG A 34 -32.53 3.00 43.94
N LEU A 35 -31.70 3.78 43.25
CA LEU A 35 -30.25 3.63 43.32
C LEU A 35 -29.71 4.00 44.71
N MET A 36 -30.33 4.99 45.36
CA MET A 36 -29.96 5.41 46.71
C MET A 36 -30.21 4.30 47.72
N GLU A 37 -31.37 3.66 47.65
CA GLU A 37 -31.72 2.51 48.49
C GLU A 37 -30.82 1.29 48.21
N MET A 38 -30.48 1.05 46.94
CA MET A 38 -29.54 -0.02 46.59
C MET A 38 -28.15 0.24 47.19
N LYS A 39 -27.68 1.48 47.14
CA LYS A 39 -26.38 1.88 47.72
C LYS A 39 -26.38 1.83 49.24
N SER A 40 -27.43 2.32 49.90
CA SER A 40 -27.54 2.24 51.37
C SER A 40 -27.52 0.79 51.85
N ARG A 41 -28.15 -0.13 51.10
CA ARG A 41 -28.07 -1.58 51.36
C ARG A 41 -26.66 -2.16 51.18
N ILE A 42 -25.89 -1.69 50.20
CA ILE A 42 -24.52 -2.15 49.96
C ILE A 42 -23.58 -1.63 51.06
N HIS A 43 -23.73 -0.36 51.44
CA HIS A 43 -22.85 0.29 52.41
C HIS A 43 -23.27 0.09 53.88
N GLY A 44 -24.48 -0.40 54.13
CA GLY A 44 -25.00 -0.69 55.47
C GLY A 44 -25.39 0.54 56.29
N VAL A 45 -25.41 1.74 55.69
CA VAL A 45 -25.72 3.02 56.33
C VAL A 45 -26.76 3.75 55.48
N PRO A 46 -27.80 4.38 56.08
CA PRO A 46 -28.74 5.22 55.33
C PRO A 46 -27.97 6.39 54.71
N MET A 47 -28.02 6.52 53.39
CA MET A 47 -27.35 7.57 52.64
C MET A 47 -28.38 8.64 52.25
N GLU A 48 -28.14 9.89 52.63
CA GLU A 48 -28.99 11.05 52.29
C GLU A 48 -28.48 11.76 51.03
N GLU A 49 -29.32 12.58 50.37
CA GLU A 49 -28.96 13.21 49.08
C GLU A 49 -27.73 14.12 49.15
N GLU A 50 -27.48 14.76 50.30
CA GLU A 50 -26.31 15.62 50.53
C GLU A 50 -24.97 14.86 50.52
N ASP A 51 -24.98 13.58 50.91
CA ASP A 51 -23.78 12.74 50.93
C ASP A 51 -23.34 12.37 49.51
N TYR A 52 -24.27 12.30 48.56
CA TYR A 52 -23.97 12.03 47.15
C TYR A 52 -23.29 13.19 46.47
N GLU A 53 -23.70 14.42 46.77
CA GLU A 53 -23.10 15.61 46.20
C GLU A 53 -21.65 15.79 46.69
N LYS A 54 -21.39 15.44 47.95
CA LYS A 54 -20.04 15.43 48.53
C LYS A 54 -19.16 14.36 47.87
N GLU A 55 -19.64 13.11 47.72
CA GLU A 55 -18.91 12.05 47.00
C GLU A 55 -18.62 12.43 45.54
N GLU A 56 -19.56 13.07 44.83
CA GLU A 56 -19.37 13.48 43.44
C GLU A 56 -18.31 14.59 43.31
N GLN A 57 -18.24 15.51 44.28
CA GLN A 57 -17.19 16.54 44.31
C GLN A 57 -15.82 15.99 44.70
N GLU A 58 -15.77 15.03 45.64
CA GLU A 58 -14.52 14.37 46.05
C GLU A 58 -13.93 13.49 44.94
N THR A 59 -14.77 12.77 44.19
CA THR A 59 -14.33 11.93 43.05
C THR A 59 -13.85 12.75 41.85
N LYS A 60 -14.36 13.98 41.65
CA LYS A 60 -13.87 14.90 40.62
C LYS A 60 -12.52 15.51 41.00
N LYS A 61 -12.29 15.86 42.27
CA LYS A 61 -11.00 16.40 42.77
C LYS A 61 -9.88 15.35 42.85
N THR A 62 -10.20 14.07 42.99
CA THR A 62 -9.20 12.98 43.09
C THR A 62 -8.71 12.44 41.73
N LYS A 63 -9.26 12.90 40.60
CA LYS A 63 -8.79 12.51 39.25
C LYS A 63 -7.46 13.13 38.82
N GLU A 64 -6.90 14.08 39.58
CA GLU A 64 -5.59 14.69 39.30
C GLU A 64 -4.40 13.94 39.89
N GLN A 65 -4.62 12.89 40.68
CA GLN A 65 -3.52 12.04 41.12
C GLN A 65 -3.07 11.15 39.96
N LYS A 66 -1.94 11.51 39.34
CA LYS A 66 -1.26 10.73 38.30
C LYS A 66 -1.10 9.29 38.77
N LYS A 67 -1.80 8.37 38.13
CA LYS A 67 -1.67 6.94 38.40
C LYS A 67 -0.32 6.47 37.87
N GLU A 68 0.64 6.28 38.76
CA GLU A 68 1.89 5.62 38.43
C GLU A 68 1.70 4.10 38.43
N PHE A 69 1.94 3.47 37.28
CA PHE A 69 1.96 2.02 37.19
C PHE A 69 3.30 1.54 37.73
N ARG A 70 3.28 0.75 38.81
CA ARG A 70 4.50 0.22 39.47
C ARG A 70 5.46 -0.53 38.55
N ASN A 71 5.02 -0.96 37.37
CA ASN A 71 5.81 -1.70 36.38
C ASN A 71 6.12 -0.93 35.09
N HIS A 72 5.72 0.34 34.93
CA HIS A 72 5.97 1.09 33.70
C HIS A 72 7.07 2.13 33.93
N LYS A 73 8.20 1.97 33.23
CA LYS A 73 9.14 3.06 32.98
C LYS A 73 8.78 3.67 31.63
N PRO A 74 8.46 4.96 31.54
CA PRO A 74 8.26 5.60 30.26
C PRO A 74 9.57 5.49 29.48
N ASP A 75 9.50 4.93 28.28
CA ASP A 75 10.65 4.77 27.40
C ASP A 75 11.04 6.17 26.87
N GLU A 76 12.27 6.63 27.14
CA GLU A 76 12.77 7.95 26.73
C GLU A 76 12.80 8.11 25.19
N ALA A 77 12.64 7.02 24.44
CA ALA A 77 12.54 7.00 23.00
C ALA A 77 11.19 7.50 22.45
N ILE A 78 10.12 7.53 23.25
CA ILE A 78 8.80 8.03 22.81
C ILE A 78 8.77 9.55 23.01
N GLY A 79 9.53 10.27 22.18
CA GLY A 79 9.65 11.71 22.26
C GLY A 79 10.97 12.26 21.70
N SER A 80 11.93 11.41 21.34
CA SER A 80 13.05 11.85 20.53
C SER A 80 12.51 12.26 19.16
N HIS A 81 12.43 13.56 18.92
CA HIS A 81 12.23 14.08 17.59
C HIS A 81 13.36 13.52 16.73
N VAL A 82 13.04 12.61 15.80
CA VAL A 82 14.01 12.08 14.85
C VAL A 82 14.35 13.22 13.89
N SER A 83 15.21 14.14 14.33
CA SER A 83 15.79 15.19 13.50
C SER A 83 16.82 14.52 12.59
N GLY A 84 16.37 14.17 11.39
CA GLY A 84 17.22 13.45 10.42
C GLY A 84 16.47 12.52 9.49
N ILE A 85 15.13 12.62 9.38
CA ILE A 85 14.44 12.01 8.25
C ILE A 85 14.94 12.73 7.00
N GLU A 86 15.79 12.07 6.22
CA GLU A 86 16.22 12.57 4.92
C GLU A 86 14.99 12.63 4.02
N MET A 87 14.41 13.82 3.87
CA MET A 87 13.25 14.06 3.00
C MET A 87 13.59 13.73 1.53
N ASP A 88 14.89 13.77 1.20
CA ASP A 88 15.45 13.47 -0.12
C ASP A 88 15.56 11.96 -0.39
N ALA A 89 15.20 11.08 0.56
CA ALA A 89 15.27 9.64 0.35
C ALA A 89 14.44 9.19 -0.88
N VAL A 90 13.26 9.79 -1.04
CA VAL A 90 12.38 9.55 -2.18
C VAL A 90 13.00 10.09 -3.47
N GLU A 91 13.64 11.26 -3.42
CA GLU A 91 14.30 11.86 -4.58
C GLU A 91 15.52 11.04 -5.03
N ARG A 92 16.30 10.48 -4.09
CA ARG A 92 17.42 9.57 -4.39
C ARG A 92 16.93 8.28 -5.06
N GLU A 93 15.87 7.68 -4.53
CA GLU A 93 15.29 6.46 -5.09
C GLU A 93 14.71 6.71 -6.50
N ILE A 94 14.04 7.84 -6.71
CA ILE A 94 13.57 8.26 -8.03
C ILE A 94 14.76 8.49 -8.98
N ALA A 95 15.83 9.13 -8.52
CA ALA A 95 17.02 9.39 -9.33
C ALA A 95 17.75 8.10 -9.73
N ASP A 96 17.82 7.11 -8.84
CA ASP A 96 18.43 5.81 -9.12
C ASP A 96 17.59 5.00 -10.12
N HIS A 97 16.26 4.96 -9.95
CA HIS A 97 15.37 4.35 -10.95
C HIS A 97 15.43 5.04 -12.32
N LEU A 98 15.54 6.38 -12.35
CA LEU A 98 15.69 7.13 -13.61
C LEU A 98 17.02 6.84 -14.31
N LYS A 99 18.11 6.64 -13.55
CA LYS A 99 19.40 6.22 -14.14
C LYS A 99 19.23 4.87 -14.83
N ASP A 100 18.61 3.89 -14.19
CA ASP A 100 18.43 2.57 -14.80
C ASP A 100 17.62 2.64 -16.09
N VAL A 101 16.55 3.45 -16.11
CA VAL A 101 15.72 3.69 -17.32
C VAL A 101 16.49 4.40 -18.44
N LEU A 102 17.43 5.29 -18.11
CA LEU A 102 18.30 5.96 -19.09
C LEU A 102 19.29 5.00 -19.78
N HIS A 103 19.64 3.88 -19.13
CA HIS A 103 20.56 2.88 -19.68
C HIS A 103 19.86 1.79 -20.50
N GLU A 104 18.53 1.67 -20.38
CA GLU A 104 17.73 0.92 -21.32
C GLU A 104 17.71 1.67 -22.64
N LYS A 105 18.67 1.34 -23.52
CA LYS A 105 18.65 1.77 -24.91
C LYS A 105 17.24 1.46 -25.44
N PRO A 106 16.45 2.48 -25.85
CA PRO A 106 15.16 2.21 -26.46
C PRO A 106 15.44 1.27 -27.61
N ILE A 107 14.81 0.09 -27.61
CA ILE A 107 14.96 -0.88 -28.69
C ILE A 107 14.45 -0.14 -29.94
N GLU A 108 15.41 0.32 -30.72
CA GLU A 108 15.19 1.17 -31.89
C GLU A 108 14.46 0.31 -32.91
N SER A 109 13.13 0.43 -32.92
CA SER A 109 12.21 -0.27 -33.80
C SER A 109 12.43 -1.80 -33.87
N ILE A 110 11.67 -2.54 -33.06
CA ILE A 110 11.49 -3.98 -33.32
C ILE A 110 10.85 -4.11 -34.71
N ASP A 111 11.60 -4.64 -35.68
CA ASP A 111 11.11 -4.91 -37.02
C ASP A 111 9.98 -5.96 -36.93
N LEU A 112 8.74 -5.50 -37.13
CA LEU A 112 7.52 -6.31 -37.06
C LEU A 112 7.55 -7.50 -38.04
N ALA A 113 8.39 -7.43 -39.08
CA ALA A 113 8.60 -8.54 -40.01
C ALA A 113 9.43 -9.69 -39.39
N MET A 114 10.29 -9.44 -38.40
CA MET A 114 10.99 -10.50 -37.66
C MET A 114 10.09 -11.21 -36.65
N LEU A 115 9.08 -10.54 -36.11
CA LEU A 115 8.15 -11.07 -35.11
C LEU A 115 7.02 -11.92 -35.74
N ALA A 116 6.79 -11.77 -37.04
CA ALA A 116 5.81 -12.55 -37.78
C ALA A 116 6.17 -14.06 -37.77
N PRO A 117 5.15 -14.96 -37.78
CA PRO A 117 5.40 -16.40 -37.85
C PRO A 117 6.16 -16.75 -39.12
N ARG A 118 7.39 -17.26 -38.95
CA ARG A 118 8.26 -17.66 -40.06
C ARG A 118 7.85 -19.03 -40.59
N LYS A 119 8.30 -19.36 -41.81
CA LYS A 119 8.13 -20.69 -42.40
C LYS A 119 8.76 -21.76 -41.49
N ILE A 120 8.12 -22.93 -41.39
CA ILE A 120 8.58 -24.04 -40.55
C ILE A 120 10.02 -24.46 -40.88
N ASP A 121 10.43 -24.36 -42.16
CA ASP A 121 11.76 -24.73 -42.64
C ASP A 121 12.82 -23.63 -42.47
N TRP A 122 12.45 -22.46 -41.93
CA TRP A 122 13.37 -21.32 -41.87
C TRP A 122 14.58 -21.62 -40.99
N ASP A 123 14.33 -22.26 -39.85
CA ASP A 123 15.37 -22.67 -38.91
C ASP A 123 16.28 -23.73 -39.55
N LEU A 124 15.67 -24.71 -40.22
CA LEU A 124 16.38 -25.76 -40.94
C LEU A 124 17.29 -25.20 -42.04
N LYS A 125 16.83 -24.20 -42.80
CA LYS A 125 17.62 -23.55 -43.85
C LYS A 125 18.82 -22.82 -43.26
N ARG A 126 18.63 -22.06 -42.18
CA ARG A 126 19.71 -21.31 -41.52
C ARG A 126 20.80 -22.26 -40.98
N ASP A 127 20.38 -23.35 -40.34
CA ASP A 127 21.31 -24.31 -39.74
C ASP A 127 22.06 -25.15 -40.77
N ILE A 128 21.46 -25.36 -41.95
CA ILE A 128 22.08 -26.08 -43.07
C ILE A 128 22.96 -25.16 -43.93
N GLU A 129 22.66 -23.86 -44.01
CA GLU A 129 23.36 -22.90 -44.89
C GLU A 129 24.87 -22.89 -44.66
N GLY A 130 25.33 -22.88 -43.41
CA GLY A 130 26.77 -22.93 -43.09
C GLY A 130 27.46 -24.23 -43.56
N LYS A 131 26.74 -25.37 -43.53
CA LYS A 131 27.25 -26.66 -44.01
C LYS A 131 27.27 -26.70 -45.54
N MET A 132 26.23 -26.19 -46.19
CA MET A 132 26.13 -26.10 -47.64
C MET A 132 27.19 -25.17 -48.22
N ALA A 133 27.43 -24.01 -47.61
CA ALA A 133 28.48 -23.08 -48.05
C ALA A 133 29.88 -23.72 -48.00
N ARG A 134 30.17 -24.52 -46.96
CA ARG A 134 31.44 -25.27 -46.88
C ARG A 134 31.54 -26.36 -47.94
N LEU A 135 30.45 -27.07 -48.20
CA LEU A 135 30.41 -28.13 -49.20
C LEU A 135 30.52 -27.56 -50.61
N GLU A 136 29.79 -26.51 -50.92
CA GLU A 136 29.80 -25.81 -52.21
C GLU A 136 31.20 -25.32 -52.58
N ARG A 137 31.94 -24.73 -51.62
CA ARG A 137 33.35 -24.34 -51.85
C ARG A 137 34.23 -25.53 -52.23
N LYS A 138 34.04 -26.69 -51.61
CA LYS A 138 34.78 -27.91 -51.94
C LYS A 138 34.36 -28.47 -53.30
N THR A 139 33.06 -28.44 -53.60
CA THR A 139 32.51 -28.88 -54.89
C THR A 139 33.03 -28.01 -56.03
N GLN A 140 33.01 -26.68 -55.89
CA GLN A 140 33.59 -25.75 -56.87
C GLN A 140 35.09 -26.00 -57.07
N LYS A 141 35.84 -26.26 -56.00
CA LYS A 141 37.26 -26.63 -56.10
C LYS A 141 37.46 -27.94 -56.85
N ALA A 142 36.67 -28.97 -56.54
CA ALA A 142 36.72 -30.26 -57.22
C ALA A 142 36.33 -30.14 -58.71
N ILE A 143 35.29 -29.35 -59.03
CA ILE A 143 34.90 -29.03 -60.41
C ILE A 143 36.07 -28.35 -61.14
N ALA A 144 36.72 -27.36 -60.54
CA ALA A 144 37.87 -26.69 -61.13
C ALA A 144 39.05 -27.66 -61.37
N GLU A 145 39.32 -28.58 -60.44
CA GLU A 145 40.35 -29.61 -60.61
C GLU A 145 40.00 -30.60 -61.73
N ILE A 146 38.74 -31.03 -61.83
CA ILE A 146 38.26 -31.90 -62.92
C ILE A 146 38.41 -31.21 -64.27
N ILE A 147 38.03 -29.93 -64.38
CA ILE A 147 38.17 -29.14 -65.62
C ILE A 147 39.65 -29.04 -66.01
N ARG A 148 40.55 -28.71 -65.06
CA ARG A 148 42.00 -28.67 -65.32
C ARG A 148 42.53 -30.00 -65.85
N HIS A 149 42.13 -31.11 -65.25
CA HIS A 149 42.56 -32.44 -65.69
C HIS A 149 42.02 -32.79 -67.08
N ARG A 150 40.77 -32.46 -67.39
CA ARG A 150 40.17 -32.68 -68.72
C ARG A 150 40.86 -31.85 -69.81
N LEU A 151 41.16 -30.59 -69.53
CA LEU A 151 41.92 -29.72 -70.44
C LEU A 151 43.33 -30.24 -70.68
N ALA A 152 44.03 -30.68 -69.62
CA ALA A 152 45.37 -31.27 -69.74
C ALA A 152 45.38 -32.57 -70.56
N GLN A 153 44.28 -33.34 -70.55
CA GLN A 153 44.10 -34.53 -71.38
C GLN A 153 43.69 -34.23 -72.84
N GLY A 154 43.56 -32.96 -73.23
CA GLY A 154 43.17 -32.55 -74.58
C GLY A 154 41.72 -32.89 -74.95
N LYS A 155 40.90 -33.28 -73.97
CA LYS A 155 39.50 -33.70 -74.18
C LYS A 155 38.55 -32.50 -74.03
N GLY A 156 38.55 -31.61 -75.02
CA GLY A 156 37.43 -30.69 -75.28
C GLY A 156 37.70 -29.20 -75.11
N ASP A 157 36.85 -28.42 -75.78
CA ASP A 157 36.78 -26.95 -75.69
C ASP A 157 36.28 -26.49 -74.32
N LEU A 158 36.85 -25.38 -73.83
CA LEU A 158 36.68 -24.90 -72.45
C LEU A 158 35.21 -24.64 -72.10
N ALA A 159 34.46 -24.04 -73.04
CA ALA A 159 33.04 -23.73 -72.87
C ALA A 159 32.17 -24.98 -72.74
N SER A 160 32.46 -26.03 -73.51
CA SER A 160 31.74 -27.30 -73.44
C SER A 160 32.01 -28.05 -72.13
N THR A 161 33.26 -28.01 -71.66
CA THR A 161 33.65 -28.72 -70.40
C THR A 161 33.07 -28.09 -69.14
N VAL A 162 32.94 -26.76 -69.09
CA VAL A 162 32.32 -26.03 -67.97
C VAL A 162 30.82 -26.30 -67.93
N ASN A 163 30.13 -26.26 -69.08
CA ASN A 163 28.69 -26.52 -69.15
C ASN A 163 28.33 -27.96 -68.76
N ALA A 164 29.18 -28.94 -69.11
CA ALA A 164 28.99 -30.34 -68.71
C ALA A 164 29.29 -30.62 -67.23
N ALA A 165 29.93 -29.70 -66.50
CA ALA A 165 30.25 -29.83 -65.08
C ALA A 165 29.31 -29.04 -64.16
N SER A 166 28.50 -28.12 -64.72
CA SER A 166 27.56 -27.27 -64.00
C SER A 166 26.08 -27.69 -64.15
N MET A 167 25.78 -28.69 -64.98
CA MET A 167 24.49 -29.39 -65.02
C MET A 167 24.49 -30.56 -64.04
#